data_AF-A0A2S2NJT9-F1
#
_entry.id   AF-A0A2S2NJT9-F1
#
_cell.length_a   1.000
_cell.length_b   1.000
_cell.length_c   1.000
_cell.angle_alpha   90.00
_cell.angle_beta   90.00
_cell.angle_gamma   90.00
#
_symmetry.space_group_name_H-M   'P 1'
#
loop_
_entity.id
_entity.type
_entity.pdbx_description
1 polymer ?
#
loop_
_entity_poly.entity_id
_entity_poly.type
_entity_poly.pdbx_seq_one_letter_code
_entity_poly.pdbx_strand_id
1 'polypeptide(L)'
;KKHLRYLGVILDTRLSFGKHIETVAKKAATSAAALGRIMPNINGPGQWKRRLLGSVVESQLLYAAPVWAASVCGTAKSIRNLRRPHGVAALRAIRAYRTVSDEAAFLLSNMPPVDLIAREKVRIKGRYNDKPNPGDPPVSRERKATIVEWQMRWSTSGKAAWTRRLIPDLVRWYNRTTPIVPWTYHMTQALTGHGCFQFYLYRFARASSPRCVHCQCPSDTAEHTLFHCENWNGLCTDLRERLGHPPTSADVPDILCGPLFEDLPRLG
;
A
#
# COMPACT_ATOMS: atom_id res chain seq x y z
N LYS A 1 -37.80 -14.05 4.39
CA LYS A 1 -36.57 -13.41 4.94
C LYS A 1 -35.83 -12.70 3.82
N LYS A 2 -35.38 -11.44 3.99
CA LYS A 2 -34.61 -10.70 2.95
C LYS A 2 -33.19 -11.22 2.73
N HIS A 3 -32.65 -12.01 3.67
CA HIS A 3 -31.32 -12.63 3.59
C HIS A 3 -31.31 -14.05 4.18
N LEU A 4 -30.43 -14.92 3.67
CA LEU A 4 -30.16 -16.27 4.16
C LEU A 4 -28.65 -16.43 4.43
N ARG A 5 -28.27 -17.08 5.54
CA ARG A 5 -26.87 -17.41 5.81
C ARG A 5 -26.60 -18.87 5.44
N TYR A 6 -25.62 -19.10 4.58
CA TYR A 6 -25.21 -20.44 4.14
C TYR A 6 -23.68 -20.51 4.10
N LEU A 7 -23.10 -21.51 4.78
CA LEU A 7 -21.64 -21.68 4.91
C LEU A 7 -20.91 -20.36 5.24
N GLY A 8 -21.45 -19.59 6.19
CA GLY A 8 -20.87 -18.30 6.60
C GLY A 8 -21.10 -17.13 5.64
N VAL A 9 -21.61 -17.34 4.42
CA VAL A 9 -21.95 -16.31 3.43
C VAL A 9 -23.39 -15.84 3.63
N ILE A 10 -23.64 -14.53 3.49
CA ILE A 10 -24.99 -13.94 3.59
C ILE A 10 -25.50 -13.68 2.18
N LEU A 11 -26.47 -14.46 1.75
CA LEU A 11 -27.12 -14.38 0.45
C LEU A 11 -28.35 -13.46 0.55
N ASP A 12 -28.52 -12.57 -0.40
CA ASP A 12 -29.77 -11.83 -0.63
C ASP A 12 -30.45 -12.33 -1.91
N THR A 13 -31.71 -11.95 -2.12
CA THR A 13 -32.51 -12.44 -3.27
C THR A 13 -31.93 -12.06 -4.63
N ARG A 14 -31.08 -11.03 -4.70
CA ARG A 14 -30.44 -10.56 -5.94
C ARG A 14 -28.99 -11.01 -6.05
N LEU A 15 -28.49 -11.82 -5.10
CA LEU A 15 -27.07 -12.18 -4.98
C LEU A 15 -26.14 -10.96 -5.09
N SER A 16 -26.54 -9.85 -4.48
CA SER A 16 -25.73 -8.62 -4.44
C SER A 16 -24.61 -8.71 -3.40
N PHE A 17 -24.79 -9.55 -2.37
CA PHE A 17 -23.90 -9.75 -1.23
C PHE A 17 -23.64 -8.49 -0.40
N GLY A 18 -24.43 -7.42 -0.58
CA GLY A 18 -24.23 -6.16 0.15
C GLY A 18 -24.21 -6.36 1.68
N LYS A 19 -25.14 -7.16 2.20
CA LYS A 19 -25.21 -7.47 3.63
C LYS A 19 -24.02 -8.33 4.11
N HIS A 20 -23.52 -9.22 3.25
CA HIS A 20 -22.32 -10.00 3.55
C HIS A 20 -21.11 -9.08 3.70
N ILE A 21 -20.89 -8.18 2.74
CA ILE A 21 -19.77 -7.23 2.75
C ILE A 21 -19.82 -6.30 3.96
N GLU A 22 -20.98 -5.75 4.31
CA GLU A 22 -21.14 -4.95 5.53
C GLU A 22 -20.74 -5.74 6.79
N THR A 23 -21.13 -7.00 6.87
CA THR A 23 -20.87 -7.86 8.03
C THR A 23 -19.39 -8.21 8.15
N VAL A 24 -18.74 -8.65 7.07
CA VAL A 24 -17.31 -9.00 7.09
C VAL A 24 -16.43 -7.76 7.26
N ALA A 25 -16.78 -6.63 6.64
CA ALA A 25 -16.06 -5.37 6.79
C ALA A 25 -16.11 -4.86 8.24
N LYS A 26 -17.27 -4.98 8.91
CA LYS A 26 -17.40 -4.62 10.33
C LYS A 26 -16.51 -5.50 11.21
N LYS A 27 -16.50 -6.82 10.99
CA LYS A 27 -15.63 -7.76 11.72
C LYS A 27 -14.13 -7.46 11.49
N ALA A 28 -13.76 -7.21 10.24
CA ALA A 28 -12.42 -6.83 9.83
C ALA A 28 -11.97 -5.52 10.46
N ALA A 29 -12.86 -4.52 10.55
CA ALA A 29 -12.58 -3.26 11.21
C ALA A 29 -12.30 -3.43 12.71
N THR A 30 -13.09 -4.27 13.41
CA THR A 30 -12.84 -4.59 14.82
C THR A 30 -11.47 -5.25 15.01
N SER A 31 -11.12 -6.20 14.14
CA SER A 31 -9.82 -6.88 14.18
C SER A 31 -8.67 -5.91 13.89
N ALA A 32 -8.81 -5.05 12.88
CA ALA A 32 -7.81 -4.03 12.55
C ALA A 32 -7.60 -3.03 13.70
N ALA A 33 -8.67 -2.65 14.39
CA ALA A 33 -8.59 -1.76 15.56
C ALA A 33 -7.86 -2.43 16.74
N ALA A 34 -8.18 -3.68 17.04
CA ALA A 34 -7.52 -4.45 18.09
C ALA A 34 -6.02 -4.64 17.81
N LEU A 35 -5.69 -5.05 16.58
CA LEU A 35 -4.32 -5.17 16.10
C LEU A 35 -3.57 -3.82 16.14
N GLY A 36 -4.25 -2.71 15.84
CA GLY A 36 -3.68 -1.37 15.91
C GLY A 36 -3.17 -0.99 17.31
N ARG A 37 -3.76 -1.53 18.39
CA ARG A 37 -3.34 -1.24 19.77
C ARG A 37 -1.97 -1.83 20.13
N ILE A 38 -1.59 -2.95 19.51
CA ILE A 38 -0.29 -3.61 19.71
C ILE A 38 0.76 -3.20 18.66
N MET A 39 0.43 -2.26 17.78
CA MET A 39 1.28 -1.80 16.68
C MET A 39 1.43 -0.26 16.69
N PRO A 40 2.01 0.34 17.75
CA PRO A 40 2.25 1.79 17.80
C PRO A 40 3.17 2.23 16.64
N ASN A 41 3.11 3.49 16.21
CA ASN A 41 3.92 3.93 15.07
C ASN A 41 5.42 3.97 15.41
N ILE A 42 5.75 4.39 16.64
CA ILE A 42 7.10 4.39 17.21
C ILE A 42 7.28 3.11 18.03
N ASN A 43 8.44 2.45 17.91
CA ASN A 43 8.75 1.19 18.58
C ASN A 43 7.81 0.03 18.18
N GLY A 44 7.92 -1.12 18.87
CA GLY A 44 7.10 -2.30 18.60
C GLY A 44 7.55 -3.11 17.37
N PRO A 45 6.68 -4.02 16.87
CA PRO A 45 7.07 -5.02 15.88
C PRO A 45 7.57 -4.41 14.56
N GLY A 46 8.53 -5.07 13.90
CA GLY A 46 8.98 -4.71 12.55
C GLY A 46 7.87 -4.87 11.50
N GLN A 47 8.03 -4.23 10.34
CA GLN A 47 7.01 -4.20 9.28
C GLN A 47 6.49 -5.59 8.89
N TRP A 48 7.37 -6.59 8.79
CA TRP A 48 6.99 -7.93 8.33
C TRP A 48 6.02 -8.60 9.30
N LYS A 49 6.28 -8.51 10.60
CA LYS A 49 5.37 -8.99 11.67
C LYS A 49 4.05 -8.24 11.63
N ARG A 50 4.07 -6.93 11.39
CA ARG A 50 2.84 -6.12 11.26
C ARG A 50 2.00 -6.52 10.05
N ARG A 51 2.64 -6.77 8.90
CA ARG A 51 1.97 -7.24 7.68
C ARG A 51 1.38 -8.63 7.89
N LEU A 52 2.11 -9.52 8.57
CA LEU A 52 1.60 -10.84 8.95
C LEU A 52 0.34 -10.72 9.80
N LEU A 53 0.32 -9.85 10.82
CA LEU A 53 -0.88 -9.58 11.61
C LEU A 53 -2.01 -8.99 10.75
N GLY A 54 -1.68 -8.09 9.83
CA GLY A 54 -2.62 -7.51 8.86
C GLY A 54 -3.30 -8.55 7.96
N SER A 55 -2.66 -9.69 7.69
CA SER A 55 -3.25 -10.79 6.89
C SER A 55 -4.52 -11.39 7.51
N VAL A 56 -4.74 -11.22 8.82
CA VAL A 56 -5.99 -11.61 9.48
C VAL A 56 -7.17 -10.78 8.96
N VAL A 57 -6.96 -9.48 8.80
CA VAL A 57 -7.97 -8.54 8.26
C VAL A 57 -8.26 -8.90 6.81
N GLU A 58 -7.21 -9.11 6.01
CA GLU A 58 -7.33 -9.53 4.61
C GLU A 58 -8.12 -10.85 4.48
N SER A 59 -7.77 -11.85 5.29
CA SER A 59 -8.43 -13.17 5.28
C SER A 59 -9.91 -13.10 5.65
N GLN A 60 -10.27 -12.24 6.62
CA GLN A 60 -11.67 -12.01 6.98
C GLN A 60 -12.47 -11.37 5.84
N LEU A 61 -11.87 -10.41 5.13
CA LEU A 61 -12.50 -9.72 4.01
C LEU A 61 -12.66 -10.62 2.79
N LEU A 62 -11.69 -11.51 2.54
CA LEU A 62 -11.64 -12.39 1.37
C LEU A 62 -12.35 -13.74 1.56
N TYR A 63 -12.99 -13.95 2.72
CA TYR A 63 -13.75 -15.17 2.95
C TYR A 63 -14.81 -15.37 1.87
N ALA A 64 -14.80 -16.53 1.21
CA ALA A 64 -15.67 -16.85 0.07
C ALA A 64 -15.59 -15.87 -1.12
N ALA A 65 -14.47 -15.15 -1.29
CA ALA A 65 -14.30 -14.17 -2.38
C ALA A 65 -14.73 -14.67 -3.77
N PRO A 66 -14.40 -15.91 -4.19
CA PRO A 66 -14.83 -16.39 -5.51
C PRO A 66 -16.35 -16.45 -5.72
N VAL A 67 -17.15 -16.43 -4.64
CA VAL A 67 -18.62 -16.46 -4.70
C VAL A 67 -19.20 -15.06 -4.88
N TRP A 68 -18.65 -14.05 -4.19
CA TRP A 68 -19.24 -12.71 -4.15
C TRP A 68 -18.51 -11.66 -5.00
N ALA A 69 -17.25 -11.91 -5.40
CA ALA A 69 -16.40 -10.89 -6.02
C ALA A 69 -16.96 -10.31 -7.32
N ALA A 70 -17.59 -11.13 -8.16
CA ALA A 70 -18.18 -10.66 -9.42
C ALA A 70 -19.26 -9.59 -9.19
N SER A 71 -20.20 -9.84 -8.27
CA SER A 71 -21.28 -8.88 -7.93
C SER A 71 -20.76 -7.65 -7.19
N VAL A 72 -19.82 -7.84 -6.27
CA VAL A 72 -19.36 -6.80 -5.34
C VAL A 72 -18.36 -5.84 -5.97
N CYS A 73 -17.45 -6.36 -6.80
CA CYS A 73 -16.39 -5.55 -7.41
C CYS A 73 -16.88 -4.66 -8.56
N GLY A 74 -18.17 -4.67 -8.89
CA GLY A 74 -18.85 -3.66 -9.72
C GLY A 74 -19.47 -2.52 -8.92
N THR A 75 -19.52 -2.61 -7.58
CA THR A 75 -20.21 -1.63 -6.72
C THR A 75 -19.23 -0.79 -5.93
N ALA A 76 -19.13 0.51 -6.25
CA ALA A 76 -18.20 1.44 -5.58
C ALA A 76 -18.40 1.49 -4.05
N LYS A 77 -19.64 1.45 -3.55
CA LYS A 77 -19.94 1.42 -2.11
C LYS A 77 -19.33 0.19 -1.43
N SER A 78 -19.50 -0.99 -2.03
CA SER A 78 -19.01 -2.24 -1.46
C SER A 78 -17.48 -2.32 -1.49
N ILE A 79 -16.86 -1.86 -2.58
CA ILE A 79 -15.40 -1.72 -2.67
C ILE A 79 -14.87 -0.80 -1.56
N ARG A 80 -15.50 0.37 -1.32
CA ARG A 80 -15.11 1.26 -0.23
C ARG A 80 -15.22 0.60 1.14
N ASN A 81 -16.29 -0.18 1.37
CA ASN A 81 -16.48 -0.92 2.62
C ASN A 81 -15.40 -1.98 2.84
N LEU A 82 -14.95 -2.67 1.79
CA LEU A 82 -13.84 -3.63 1.87
C LEU A 82 -12.49 -2.93 2.09
N ARG A 83 -12.22 -1.88 1.32
CA ARG A 83 -10.92 -1.18 1.34
C ARG A 83 -10.65 -0.49 2.67
N ARG A 84 -11.67 0.06 3.35
CA ARG A 84 -11.49 0.82 4.60
C ARG A 84 -10.76 0.02 5.72
N PRO A 85 -11.25 -1.15 6.17
CA PRO A 85 -10.53 -1.93 7.18
C PRO A 85 -9.17 -2.45 6.68
N HIS A 86 -9.07 -2.78 5.40
CA HIS A 86 -7.80 -3.19 4.80
C HIS A 86 -6.76 -2.07 4.80
N GLY A 87 -7.17 -0.84 4.48
CA GLY A 87 -6.36 0.37 4.54
C GLY A 87 -5.86 0.66 5.95
N VAL A 88 -6.71 0.47 6.98
CA VAL A 88 -6.27 0.56 8.39
C VAL A 88 -5.15 -0.43 8.69
N ALA A 89 -5.26 -1.68 8.24
CA ALA A 89 -4.19 -2.68 8.42
C ALA A 89 -2.91 -2.29 7.66
N ALA A 90 -3.02 -1.83 6.41
CA ALA A 90 -1.90 -1.37 5.60
C ALA A 90 -1.17 -0.18 6.23
N LEU A 91 -1.91 0.82 6.73
CA LEU A 91 -1.36 1.96 7.45
C LEU A 91 -0.55 1.53 8.69
N ARG A 92 -1.05 0.54 9.44
CA ARG A 92 -0.32 -0.02 10.59
C ARG A 92 0.93 -0.77 10.18
N ALA A 93 0.88 -1.52 9.07
CA ALA A 93 2.04 -2.23 8.54
C ALA A 93 3.22 -1.29 8.27
N ILE A 94 2.94 -0.08 7.78
CA ILE A 94 3.97 0.92 7.48
C ILE A 94 4.14 2.00 8.56
N ARG A 95 3.50 1.89 9.73
CA ARG A 95 3.60 2.90 10.81
C ARG A 95 3.13 4.31 10.38
N ALA A 96 2.21 4.40 9.42
CA ALA A 96 1.75 5.66 8.85
C ALA A 96 0.78 6.42 9.78
N TYR A 97 0.64 7.72 9.50
CA TYR A 97 -0.43 8.55 10.04
C TYR A 97 -1.77 8.13 9.43
N ARG A 98 -2.86 8.23 10.20
CA ARG A 98 -4.21 7.85 9.74
C ARG A 98 -4.74 8.63 8.51
N THR A 99 -4.09 9.75 8.18
CA THR A 99 -4.46 10.61 7.05
C THR A 99 -3.78 10.23 5.74
N VAL A 100 -2.77 9.35 5.79
CA VAL A 100 -2.11 8.84 4.58
C VAL A 100 -3.17 8.12 3.74
N SER A 101 -3.11 8.30 2.43
CA SER A 101 -4.10 7.68 1.54
C SER A 101 -3.95 6.16 1.52
N ASP A 102 -5.08 5.46 1.35
CA ASP A 102 -5.06 4.00 1.22
C ASP A 102 -4.19 3.55 0.03
N GLU A 103 -4.11 4.34 -1.05
CA GLU A 103 -3.27 3.99 -2.21
C GLU A 103 -1.78 3.95 -1.85
N ALA A 104 -1.28 4.98 -1.14
CA ALA A 104 0.10 4.99 -0.65
C ALA A 104 0.33 3.86 0.36
N ALA A 105 -0.65 3.63 1.25
CA ALA A 105 -0.57 2.59 2.26
C ALA A 105 -0.46 1.19 1.65
N PHE A 106 -1.27 0.87 0.63
CA PHE A 106 -1.22 -0.41 -0.07
C PHE A 106 0.13 -0.62 -0.77
N LEU A 107 0.64 0.41 -1.46
CA LEU A 107 1.91 0.32 -2.17
C LEU A 107 3.08 0.07 -1.20
N LEU A 108 3.22 0.93 -0.18
CA LEU A 108 4.34 0.84 0.76
C LEU A 108 4.23 -0.42 1.64
N SER A 109 3.04 -0.87 2.00
CA SER A 109 2.87 -2.11 2.78
C SER A 109 3.09 -3.39 1.97
N ASN A 110 3.20 -3.27 0.64
CA ASN A 110 3.13 -4.39 -0.30
C ASN A 110 1.86 -5.24 -0.11
N MET A 111 0.73 -4.59 0.17
CA MET A 111 -0.59 -5.23 0.32
C MET A 111 -1.51 -4.77 -0.81
N PRO A 112 -1.66 -5.53 -1.91
CA PRO A 112 -2.53 -5.14 -3.02
C PRO A 112 -3.95 -4.85 -2.54
N PRO A 113 -4.66 -3.87 -3.12
CA PRO A 113 -6.04 -3.61 -2.71
C PRO A 113 -6.92 -4.86 -2.70
N VAL A 114 -7.70 -5.04 -1.64
CA VAL A 114 -8.46 -6.28 -1.39
C VAL A 114 -9.44 -6.63 -2.52
N ASP A 115 -9.98 -5.64 -3.23
CA ASP A 115 -10.86 -5.86 -4.37
C ASP A 115 -10.12 -6.46 -5.59
N LEU A 116 -8.83 -6.13 -5.75
CA LEU A 116 -7.96 -6.76 -6.73
C LEU A 116 -7.60 -8.20 -6.33
N ILE A 117 -7.32 -8.43 -5.04
CA ILE A 117 -7.06 -9.79 -4.53
C ILE A 117 -8.32 -10.67 -4.65
N ALA A 118 -9.51 -10.10 -4.45
CA ALA A 118 -10.76 -10.82 -4.66
C ALA A 118 -10.93 -11.28 -6.12
N ARG A 119 -10.60 -10.42 -7.09
CA ARG A 119 -10.57 -10.79 -8.53
C ARG A 119 -9.50 -11.83 -8.83
N GLU A 120 -8.31 -11.73 -8.22
CA GLU A 120 -7.27 -12.76 -8.30
C GLU A 120 -7.79 -14.12 -7.86
N LYS A 121 -8.47 -14.20 -6.71
CA LYS A 121 -9.06 -15.45 -6.20
C LYS A 121 -10.13 -16.04 -7.12
N VAL A 122 -10.91 -15.21 -7.82
CA VAL A 122 -11.86 -15.68 -8.85
C VAL A 122 -11.10 -16.34 -9.99
N ARG A 123 -10.07 -15.68 -10.55
CA ARG A 123 -9.27 -16.22 -11.66
C ARG A 123 -8.58 -17.53 -11.28
N ILE A 124 -8.02 -17.61 -10.07
CA ILE A 124 -7.41 -18.85 -9.55
C ILE A 124 -8.45 -19.98 -9.46
N LYS A 125 -9.66 -19.70 -8.94
CA LYS A 125 -10.71 -20.71 -8.85
C LYS A 125 -11.19 -21.19 -10.23
N GLY A 126 -11.32 -20.27 -11.19
CA GLY A 126 -11.67 -20.60 -12.58
C GLY A 126 -10.68 -21.61 -13.17
N ARG A 127 -9.38 -21.30 -13.11
CA ARG A 127 -8.33 -22.23 -13.57
C ARG A 127 -8.41 -23.60 -12.92
N TYR A 128 -8.65 -23.66 -11.61
CA TYR A 128 -8.75 -24.94 -10.91
C TYR A 128 -9.93 -25.78 -11.43
N ASN A 129 -11.07 -25.14 -11.70
CA ASN A 129 -12.23 -25.81 -12.29
C ASN A 129 -11.96 -26.30 -13.72
N ASP A 130 -11.16 -25.55 -14.49
CA ASP A 130 -10.78 -25.88 -15.86
C ASP A 130 -9.74 -27.03 -15.95
N LYS A 131 -9.27 -27.55 -14.80
CA LYS A 131 -8.24 -28.60 -14.65
C LYS A 131 -6.97 -28.26 -15.43
N PRO A 132 -6.02 -27.51 -14.82
CA PRO A 132 -4.85 -27.05 -15.54
C PRO A 132 -3.99 -28.22 -16.03
N ASN A 133 -3.55 -28.13 -17.28
CA ASN A 133 -2.70 -29.12 -17.91
C ASN A 133 -1.25 -29.01 -17.40
N PRO A 134 -0.46 -30.11 -17.45
CA PRO A 134 0.98 -30.03 -17.23
C PRO A 134 1.62 -29.02 -18.19
N GLY A 135 2.29 -28.00 -17.65
CA GLY A 135 2.85 -26.88 -18.43
C GLY A 135 2.02 -25.60 -18.38
N ASP A 136 0.82 -25.62 -17.80
CA ASP A 136 0.05 -24.40 -17.59
C ASP A 136 0.81 -23.42 -16.68
N PRO A 137 0.70 -22.11 -16.94
CA PRO A 137 1.43 -21.12 -16.18
C PRO A 137 1.10 -21.21 -14.69
N PRO A 138 2.11 -21.03 -13.82
CA PRO A 138 1.92 -21.11 -12.37
C PRO A 138 0.92 -20.07 -11.87
N VAL A 139 0.33 -20.33 -10.69
CA VAL A 139 -0.57 -19.40 -9.97
C VAL A 139 0.07 -18.01 -9.79
N SER A 140 1.39 -17.91 -9.79
CA SER A 140 2.12 -16.63 -9.77
C SER A 140 1.80 -15.72 -10.98
N ARG A 141 1.32 -16.26 -12.11
CA ARG A 141 0.83 -15.45 -13.25
C ARG A 141 -0.38 -14.60 -12.88
N GLU A 142 -1.28 -15.11 -12.02
CA GLU A 142 -2.46 -14.34 -11.58
C GLU A 142 -2.06 -13.16 -10.71
N ARG A 143 -1.01 -13.31 -9.89
CA ARG A 143 -0.41 -12.21 -9.14
C ARG A 143 0.20 -11.16 -10.07
N LYS A 144 0.86 -11.56 -11.15
CA LYS A 144 1.37 -10.61 -12.17
C LYS A 144 0.23 -9.81 -12.79
N ALA A 145 -0.87 -10.46 -13.17
CA ALA A 145 -2.06 -9.77 -13.69
C ALA A 145 -2.66 -8.78 -12.66
N THR A 146 -2.72 -9.16 -11.38
CA THR A 146 -3.13 -8.27 -10.29
C THR A 146 -2.24 -7.04 -10.18
N ILE A 147 -0.92 -7.19 -10.29
CA ILE A 147 0.03 -6.07 -10.22
C ILE A 147 -0.14 -5.14 -11.43
N VAL A 148 -0.34 -5.68 -12.64
CA VAL A 148 -0.61 -4.87 -13.85
C VAL A 148 -1.91 -4.07 -13.70
N GLU A 149 -2.98 -4.70 -13.20
CA GLU A 149 -4.23 -3.99 -12.94
C GLU A 149 -4.05 -2.89 -11.88
N TRP A 150 -3.23 -3.16 -10.86
CA TRP A 150 -2.91 -2.18 -9.84
C TRP A 150 -2.08 -1.02 -10.39
N GLN A 151 -1.10 -1.29 -11.26
CA GLN A 151 -0.31 -0.26 -11.94
C GLN A 151 -1.20 0.74 -12.66
N MET A 152 -2.19 0.28 -13.44
CA MET A 152 -3.11 1.16 -14.15
C MET A 152 -3.88 2.09 -13.20
N ARG A 153 -4.34 1.56 -12.06
CA ARG A 153 -5.03 2.36 -11.03
C ARG A 153 -4.09 3.34 -10.33
N TRP A 154 -2.87 2.92 -10.07
CA TRP A 154 -1.85 3.76 -9.45
C TRP A 154 -1.48 4.94 -10.34
N SER A 155 -1.19 4.68 -11.62
CA SER A 155 -0.85 5.71 -12.61
C SER A 155 -1.95 6.76 -12.78
N THR A 156 -3.22 6.41 -12.60
CA THR A 156 -4.37 7.31 -12.80
C THR A 156 -4.93 7.91 -11.52
N SER A 157 -4.46 7.48 -10.35
CA SER A 157 -5.00 7.94 -9.06
C SER A 157 -4.68 9.41 -8.80
N GLY A 158 -5.69 10.21 -8.43
CA GLY A 158 -5.48 11.57 -7.91
C GLY A 158 -4.97 11.62 -6.47
N LYS A 159 -4.80 10.46 -5.80
CA LYS A 159 -4.30 10.37 -4.41
C LYS A 159 -2.82 9.98 -4.40
N ALA A 160 -2.15 10.20 -3.27
CA ALA A 160 -0.75 9.81 -3.07
C ALA A 160 0.24 10.43 -4.07
N ALA A 161 -0.04 11.64 -4.57
CA ALA A 161 0.76 12.26 -5.63
C ALA A 161 2.27 12.27 -5.34
N TRP A 162 2.67 12.62 -4.12
CA TRP A 162 4.07 12.57 -3.68
C TRP A 162 4.66 11.15 -3.74
N THR A 163 4.02 10.18 -3.09
CA THR A 163 4.48 8.77 -3.11
C THR A 163 4.57 8.22 -4.53
N ARG A 164 3.64 8.58 -5.41
CA ARG A 164 3.63 8.17 -6.83
C ARG A 164 4.74 8.80 -7.64
N ARG A 165 5.11 10.05 -7.34
CA ARG A 165 6.29 10.69 -7.94
C ARG A 165 7.57 9.92 -7.56
N LEU A 166 7.66 9.44 -6.32
CA LEU A 166 8.81 8.67 -5.84
C LEU A 166 8.85 7.21 -6.32
N ILE A 167 7.67 6.59 -6.48
CA ILE A 167 7.52 5.18 -6.85
C ILE A 167 6.42 5.07 -7.92
N PRO A 168 6.69 5.43 -9.18
CA PRO A 168 5.68 5.44 -10.24
C PRO A 168 5.34 4.04 -10.76
N ASP A 169 6.31 3.13 -10.71
CA ASP A 169 6.21 1.78 -11.27
C ASP A 169 6.15 0.71 -10.16
N LEU A 170 4.95 0.16 -9.95
CA LEU A 170 4.65 -0.96 -9.07
C LEU A 170 5.30 -2.26 -9.53
N VAL A 171 5.43 -2.51 -10.84
CA VAL A 171 6.09 -3.72 -11.34
C VAL A 171 7.56 -3.67 -10.96
N ARG A 172 8.24 -2.55 -11.23
CA ARG A 172 9.62 -2.32 -10.80
C ARG A 172 9.76 -2.38 -9.29
N TRP A 173 8.87 -1.72 -8.56
CA TRP A 173 8.85 -1.74 -7.10
C TRP A 173 8.78 -3.15 -6.52
N TYR A 174 7.89 -4.00 -7.04
CA TYR A 174 7.71 -5.38 -6.57
C TYR A 174 8.88 -6.30 -6.95
N ASN A 175 9.55 -6.02 -8.06
CA ASN A 175 10.69 -6.80 -8.56
C ASN A 175 12.04 -6.09 -8.32
N ARG A 176 12.10 -5.17 -7.35
CA ARG A 176 13.31 -4.42 -7.04
C ARG A 176 14.47 -5.34 -6.66
N THR A 177 15.66 -4.91 -7.04
CA THR A 177 16.92 -5.63 -6.82
C THR A 177 17.59 -5.22 -5.51
N THR A 178 17.16 -4.09 -4.93
CA THR A 178 17.61 -3.63 -3.61
C THR A 178 17.06 -4.52 -2.49
N PRO A 179 17.82 -4.69 -1.39
CA PRO A 179 17.33 -5.40 -0.22
C PRO A 179 16.04 -4.82 0.34
N ILE A 180 15.08 -5.69 0.66
CA ILE A 180 13.81 -5.28 1.27
C ILE A 180 14.05 -4.93 2.75
N VAL A 181 14.19 -3.63 3.02
CA VAL A 181 14.30 -3.11 4.38
C VAL A 181 12.91 -2.80 4.97
N PRO A 182 12.64 -3.15 6.24
CA PRO A 182 11.39 -2.78 6.89
C PRO A 182 11.29 -1.27 7.12
N TRP A 183 10.11 -0.70 6.84
CA TRP A 183 9.88 0.73 7.04
C TRP A 183 9.99 1.14 8.51
N THR A 184 10.79 2.17 8.74
CA THR A 184 10.74 2.94 9.98
C THR A 184 9.62 3.98 9.91
N TYR A 185 9.27 4.52 11.08
CA TYR A 185 8.29 5.59 11.19
C TYR A 185 8.65 6.80 10.32
N HIS A 186 9.91 7.24 10.35
CA HIS A 186 10.37 8.41 9.61
C HIS A 186 10.52 8.15 8.11
N MET A 187 10.94 6.94 7.70
CA MET A 187 10.94 6.58 6.27
C MET A 187 9.53 6.66 5.67
N THR A 188 8.52 6.20 6.40
CA THR A 188 7.14 6.30 5.93
C THR A 188 6.67 7.75 5.84
N GLN A 189 7.08 8.62 6.77
CA GLN A 189 6.78 10.05 6.67
C GLN A 189 7.43 10.65 5.41
N ALA A 190 8.72 10.38 5.19
CA ALA A 190 9.47 10.81 4.01
C ALA A 190 8.77 10.38 2.69
N LEU A 191 8.37 9.12 2.58
CA LEU A 191 7.76 8.57 1.36
C LEU A 191 6.29 8.96 1.15
N THR A 192 5.58 9.35 2.23
CA THR A 192 4.17 9.75 2.14
C THR A 192 3.97 11.26 2.10
N GLY A 193 4.92 12.04 2.62
CA GLY A 193 4.77 13.49 2.83
C GLY A 193 3.88 13.83 4.03
N HIS A 194 3.50 12.84 4.83
CA HIS A 194 2.64 13.00 6.00
C HIS A 194 3.46 12.71 7.26
N GLY A 195 3.79 13.74 8.03
CA GLY A 195 4.72 13.58 9.14
C GLY A 195 5.04 14.86 9.88
N CYS A 196 6.29 14.97 10.34
CA CYS A 196 6.82 16.11 11.09
C CYS A 196 7.14 17.35 10.25
N PHE A 197 6.72 17.41 8.98
CA PHE A 197 6.95 18.55 8.09
C PHE A 197 6.00 19.71 8.43
N GLN A 198 6.50 20.93 8.60
CA GLN A 198 5.69 22.08 9.01
C GLN A 198 4.57 22.38 8.01
N PHE A 199 4.80 22.23 6.70
CA PHE A 199 3.75 22.37 5.69
C PHE A 199 2.58 21.41 5.95
N TYR A 200 2.87 20.15 6.30
CA TYR A 200 1.85 19.17 6.62
C TYR A 200 1.16 19.49 7.95
N LEU A 201 1.91 19.84 9.00
CA LEU A 201 1.35 20.14 10.32
C LEU A 201 0.46 21.40 10.29
N TYR A 202 0.86 22.43 9.54
CA TYR A 202 0.10 23.66 9.35
C TYR A 202 -1.29 23.40 8.73
N ARG A 203 -1.37 22.52 7.72
CA ARG A 203 -2.65 22.11 7.11
C ARG A 203 -3.63 21.46 8.09
N PHE A 204 -3.15 20.95 9.22
CA PHE A 204 -3.97 20.38 10.29
C PHE A 204 -4.04 21.27 11.54
N ALA A 205 -3.65 22.54 11.44
CA ALA A 205 -3.60 23.49 12.56
C ALA A 205 -2.77 22.99 13.76
N ARG A 206 -1.68 22.27 13.48
CA ARG A 206 -0.73 21.75 14.49
C ARG A 206 0.61 22.48 14.52
N ALA A 207 0.80 23.41 13.59
CA ALA A 207 1.94 24.31 13.52
C ALA A 207 1.41 25.72 13.24
N SER A 208 2.12 26.74 13.71
CA SER A 208 1.77 28.15 13.47
C SER A 208 2.14 28.63 12.07
N SER A 209 2.99 27.90 11.35
CA SER A 209 3.54 28.30 10.06
C SER A 209 3.93 27.06 9.24
N PRO A 210 3.82 27.09 7.90
CA PRO A 210 4.30 26.00 7.03
C PRO A 210 5.82 26.05 6.76
N ARG A 211 6.53 27.09 7.24
CA ARG A 211 7.94 27.36 6.93
C ARG A 211 8.87 26.36 7.61
N CYS A 212 10.03 26.12 7.02
CA CYS A 212 11.07 25.31 7.64
C CYS A 212 11.60 25.98 8.92
N VAL A 213 11.79 25.19 9.97
CA VAL A 213 12.38 25.67 11.24
C VAL A 213 13.91 25.63 11.22
N HIS A 214 14.51 25.03 10.19
CA HIS A 214 15.95 24.83 10.06
C HIS A 214 16.60 25.72 9.00
N CYS A 215 15.81 26.27 8.06
CA CYS A 215 16.30 27.19 7.05
C CYS A 215 15.21 28.20 6.65
N GLN A 216 15.51 29.11 5.73
CA GLN A 216 14.59 30.19 5.36
C GLN A 216 13.45 29.77 4.40
N CYS A 217 13.40 28.50 4.00
CA CYS A 217 12.41 28.00 3.04
C CYS A 217 10.97 28.24 3.54
N PRO A 218 10.09 28.81 2.70
CA PRO A 218 8.72 29.13 3.10
C PRO A 218 7.81 27.90 3.24
N SER A 219 8.24 26.73 2.77
CA SER A 219 7.43 25.51 2.74
C SER A 219 8.26 24.28 3.10
N ASP A 220 8.13 23.82 4.34
CA ASP A 220 8.74 22.59 4.81
C ASP A 220 7.92 21.38 4.37
N THR A 221 8.23 20.86 3.19
CA THR A 221 7.67 19.62 2.66
C THR A 221 8.67 18.47 2.83
N ALA A 222 8.21 17.23 2.62
CA ALA A 222 9.13 16.09 2.53
C ALA A 222 10.18 16.28 1.43
N GLU A 223 9.79 16.83 0.28
CA GLU A 223 10.72 17.13 -0.81
C GLU A 223 11.79 18.13 -0.37
N HIS A 224 11.39 19.21 0.29
CA HIS A 224 12.32 20.18 0.84
C HIS A 224 13.26 19.54 1.86
N THR A 225 12.72 18.87 2.87
CA THR A 225 13.52 18.24 3.92
C THR A 225 14.53 17.23 3.35
N LEU A 226 14.14 16.41 2.37
CA LEU A 226 15.00 15.35 1.83
C LEU A 226 16.03 15.85 0.81
N PHE A 227 15.70 16.85 0.00
CA PHE A 227 16.51 17.19 -1.19
C PHE A 227 17.01 18.63 -1.23
N HIS A 228 16.42 19.56 -0.47
CA HIS A 228 16.69 21.00 -0.62
C HIS A 228 17.12 21.71 0.67
N CYS A 229 16.87 21.12 1.84
CA CYS A 229 17.15 21.77 3.11
C CYS A 229 18.65 21.73 3.42
N GLU A 230 19.26 22.90 3.46
CA GLU A 230 20.71 23.07 3.67
C GLU A 230 21.20 22.50 5.00
N ASN A 231 20.34 22.53 6.02
CA ASN A 231 20.64 21.97 7.34
C ASN A 231 20.98 20.48 7.30
N TRP A 232 20.46 19.75 6.31
CA TRP A 232 20.66 18.30 6.17
C TRP A 232 21.74 17.94 5.14
N ASN A 233 22.42 18.92 4.55
CA ASN A 233 23.43 18.70 3.51
C ASN A 233 24.51 17.69 3.93
N GLY A 234 24.99 17.77 5.17
CA GLY A 234 26.03 16.87 5.69
C GLY A 234 25.60 15.41 5.80
N LEU A 235 24.29 15.13 5.93
CA LEU A 235 23.76 13.76 5.95
C LEU A 235 23.61 13.17 4.54
N CYS A 236 23.69 14.00 3.51
CA CYS A 236 23.54 13.59 2.11
C CYS A 236 24.86 13.51 1.36
N THR A 237 26.00 13.80 2.00
CA THR A 237 27.33 13.83 1.35
C THR A 237 27.65 12.51 0.65
N ASP A 238 27.61 11.38 1.38
CA ASP A 238 27.89 10.06 0.80
C ASP A 238 26.95 9.72 -0.37
N LEU A 239 25.67 10.10 -0.27
CA LEU A 239 24.70 9.86 -1.33
C LEU A 239 25.00 10.73 -2.56
N ARG A 240 25.36 11.99 -2.36
CA ARG A 240 25.74 12.94 -3.42
C ARG A 240 26.97 12.46 -4.16
N GLU A 241 27.99 12.01 -3.43
CA GLU A 241 29.23 11.47 -4.02
C GLU A 241 28.93 10.23 -4.87
N ARG A 242 28.08 9.33 -4.38
CA ARG A 242 27.68 8.12 -5.14
C ARG A 242 26.84 8.42 -6.37
N LEU A 243 25.99 9.44 -6.33
CA LEU A 243 25.17 9.86 -7.49
C LEU A 243 25.95 10.74 -8.47
N GLY A 244 27.01 11.41 -8.02
CA GLY A 244 27.74 12.41 -8.81
C GLY A 244 27.01 13.76 -8.95
N HIS A 245 25.87 13.94 -8.30
CA HIS A 245 25.09 15.18 -8.29
C HIS A 245 24.21 15.29 -7.03
N PRO A 246 23.64 16.47 -6.74
CA PRO A 246 22.66 16.63 -5.67
C PRO A 246 21.45 15.70 -5.88
N PRO A 247 21.03 14.92 -4.87
CA PRO A 247 19.88 14.03 -4.99
C PRO A 247 18.60 14.82 -5.15
N THR A 248 17.70 14.30 -5.97
CA THR A 248 16.39 14.83 -6.27
C THR A 248 15.32 13.75 -6.11
N SER A 249 14.06 14.13 -6.20
CA SER A 249 12.96 13.14 -6.24
C SER A 249 13.07 12.16 -7.41
N ALA A 250 13.73 12.55 -8.50
CA ALA A 250 13.82 11.74 -9.72
C ALA A 250 14.77 10.54 -9.55
N ASP A 251 15.69 10.62 -8.59
CA ASP A 251 16.65 9.55 -8.30
C ASP A 251 16.06 8.47 -7.40
N VAL A 252 14.94 8.77 -6.72
CA VAL A 252 14.33 7.89 -5.72
C VAL A 252 13.88 6.54 -6.28
N PRO A 253 13.27 6.43 -7.48
CA PRO A 253 12.99 5.14 -8.10
C PRO A 253 14.23 4.25 -8.20
N ASP A 254 15.37 4.81 -8.59
CA ASP A 254 16.63 4.08 -8.77
C ASP A 254 17.27 3.73 -7.42
N ILE A 255 17.29 4.68 -6.48
CA ILE A 255 17.78 4.45 -5.11
C ILE A 255 16.98 3.34 -4.42
N LEU A 256 15.66 3.37 -4.56
CA LEU A 256 14.78 2.42 -3.86
C LEU A 256 14.63 1.09 -4.59
N CYS A 257 14.67 1.05 -5.92
CA CYS A 257 14.43 -0.18 -6.68
C CYS A 257 15.70 -0.85 -7.19
N GLY A 258 16.83 -0.13 -7.23
CA GLY A 258 18.06 -0.57 -7.86
C GLY A 258 17.97 -0.59 -9.39
N PRO A 259 19.03 -1.04 -10.08
CA PRO A 259 19.02 -1.16 -11.55
C PRO A 259 17.89 -2.07 -12.02
N LEU A 260 17.48 -1.93 -13.29
CA LEU A 260 16.54 -2.87 -13.88
C LEU A 260 17.17 -4.27 -13.89
N PHE A 261 16.34 -5.29 -13.78
CA PHE A 261 16.82 -6.68 -13.78
C PHE A 261 17.60 -7.01 -15.05
N GLU A 262 17.22 -6.42 -16.18
CA GLU A 262 17.88 -6.57 -17.49
C GLU A 262 19.30 -5.98 -17.52
N ASP A 263 19.58 -5.02 -16.65
CA ASP A 263 20.88 -4.35 -16.52
C ASP A 263 21.81 -5.07 -15.53
N LEU A 264 21.33 -6.09 -14.82
CA LEU A 264 22.17 -6.86 -13.91
C LEU A 264 23.16 -7.72 -14.71
N PRO A 265 24.40 -7.90 -14.21
CA PRO A 265 25.34 -8.84 -14.80
C PRO A 265 24.68 -10.22 -14.88
N ARG A 266 24.76 -10.88 -16.05
CA ARG A 266 24.34 -12.28 -16.14
C ARG A 266 25.21 -13.06 -15.16
N LEU A 267 24.58 -13.70 -14.17
CA LEU A 267 25.25 -14.61 -13.26
C LEU A 267 25.82 -15.75 -14.12
N GLY A 268 27.13 -15.72 -14.34
CA GLY A 268 27.89 -16.78 -14.99
C GLY A 268 28.09 -17.97 -14.08
#